data_AF-A0A949EPW1-F1
#
_entry.id   AF-A0A949EPW1-F1
#
_cell.length_a   1.000
_cell.length_b   1.000
_cell.length_c   1.000
_cell.angle_alpha   90.00
_cell.angle_beta   90.00
_cell.angle_gamma   90.00
#
_symmetry.space_group_name_H-M   'P 1'
#
loop_
_entity.id
_entity.type
_entity.pdbx_description
1 polymer ?
#
loop_
_entity_poly.entity_id
_entity_poly.type
_entity_poly.pdbx_seq_one_letter_code
_entity_poly.pdbx_strand_id
1 'polypeptide(L)'
;LEKYNMAGRVKEFSGDYLYISNANVGRDKANLYVKQSATYEVSNKEDNLTTKLKVSYQNTGDFNSVLNKGYKDFVQIFVPKGAVIVKSQGLKDFVGNGEEFGKTVFSGLIEVAPKTSAEFSLEYTLPKSASTTDGYKLLIQKQPGLNDSSYKVIIDGKSQEFVLEKDKEIIF
;
A
#
# COMPACT_ATOMS: atom_id res chain seq x y z
N LEU A 1 -22.11 6.16 -9.48
CA LEU A 1 -20.75 6.54 -9.03
C LEU A 1 -20.42 5.94 -7.66
N GLU A 2 -21.29 6.07 -6.64
CA GLU A 2 -21.10 5.42 -5.33
C GLU A 2 -21.16 3.88 -5.37
N LYS A 3 -22.02 3.31 -6.22
CA LYS A 3 -22.21 1.85 -6.35
C LYS A 3 -20.97 1.06 -6.81
N TYR A 4 -19.92 1.76 -7.27
CA TYR A 4 -18.70 1.14 -7.83
C TYR A 4 -17.40 1.59 -7.15
N ASN A 5 -17.45 2.30 -6.01
CA ASN A 5 -16.28 2.89 -5.33
C ASN A 5 -15.33 3.69 -6.24
N MET A 6 -15.84 4.24 -7.35
CA MET A 6 -15.02 4.94 -8.35
C MET A 6 -14.57 6.34 -7.89
N ALA A 7 -15.11 6.84 -6.77
CA ALA A 7 -14.78 8.16 -6.23
C ALA A 7 -13.48 8.19 -5.38
N GLY A 8 -12.82 7.04 -5.15
CA GLY A 8 -11.56 6.99 -4.41
C GLY A 8 -11.66 7.41 -2.94
N ARG A 9 -12.87 7.39 -2.36
CA ARG A 9 -13.09 7.75 -0.96
C ARG A 9 -12.37 6.77 -0.05
N VAL A 10 -11.55 7.27 0.88
CA VAL A 10 -10.99 6.46 1.97
C VAL A 10 -12.12 5.93 2.83
N LYS A 11 -12.17 4.61 3.03
CA LYS A 11 -13.23 3.97 3.80
C LYS A 11 -12.97 4.01 5.29
N GLU A 12 -14.05 4.14 6.04
CA GLU A 12 -14.04 3.78 7.45
C GLU A 12 -14.10 2.26 7.58
N PHE A 13 -13.28 1.72 8.48
CA PHE A 13 -13.21 0.30 8.74
C PHE A 13 -12.82 0.06 10.20
N SER A 14 -13.49 -0.89 10.84
CA SER A 14 -13.20 -1.31 12.21
C SER A 14 -12.32 -2.56 12.16
N GLY A 15 -11.02 -2.37 12.32
CA GLY A 15 -10.00 -3.40 12.20
C GLY A 15 -8.74 -2.84 11.56
N ASP A 16 -7.91 -3.73 11.03
CA ASP A 16 -6.74 -3.34 10.26
C ASP A 16 -7.12 -2.87 8.85
N TYR A 17 -6.33 -1.95 8.31
CA TYR A 17 -6.62 -1.27 7.06
C TYR A 17 -5.36 -1.00 6.27
N LEU A 18 -5.41 -1.29 4.97
CA LEU A 18 -4.35 -0.93 4.03
C LEU A 18 -4.98 -0.27 2.81
N TYR A 19 -4.50 0.93 2.49
CA TYR A 19 -4.72 1.54 1.20
C TYR A 19 -3.43 2.18 0.69
N ILE A 20 -2.94 1.70 -0.45
CA ILE A 20 -1.78 2.26 -1.15
C ILE A 20 -2.31 3.15 -2.27
N SER A 21 -2.11 4.45 -2.14
CA SER A 21 -2.47 5.47 -3.12
C SER A 21 -1.22 5.95 -3.84
N ASN A 22 -1.22 5.81 -5.17
CA ASN A 22 -0.17 6.22 -6.06
C ASN A 22 -0.58 7.48 -6.82
N ALA A 23 0.26 8.50 -6.81
CA ALA A 23 0.12 9.69 -7.63
C ALA A 23 1.34 9.84 -8.53
N ASN A 24 1.17 9.55 -9.83
CA ASN A 24 2.23 9.77 -10.82
C ASN A 24 2.52 11.27 -10.91
N VAL A 25 3.66 11.68 -10.36
CA VAL A 25 4.17 13.06 -10.41
C VAL A 25 5.22 13.24 -11.51
N GLY A 26 5.50 12.18 -12.26
CA GLY A 26 6.20 12.23 -13.53
C GLY A 26 5.36 12.94 -14.60
N ARG A 27 6.04 13.59 -15.55
CA ARG A 27 5.38 14.29 -16.68
C ARG A 27 5.01 13.36 -17.84
N ASP A 28 5.20 12.06 -17.67
CA ASP A 28 4.96 11.04 -18.69
C ASP A 28 3.92 10.01 -18.22
N LYS A 29 3.53 9.12 -19.15
CA LYS A 29 2.59 8.03 -18.88
C LYS A 29 3.32 6.74 -18.52
N ALA A 30 4.45 6.83 -17.82
CA ALA A 30 5.26 5.65 -17.47
C ALA A 30 4.48 4.63 -16.63
N ASN A 31 3.46 5.07 -15.90
CA ASN A 31 2.53 4.22 -15.17
C ASN A 31 1.85 3.13 -16.03
N LEU A 32 1.73 3.32 -17.35
CA LEU A 32 1.23 2.29 -18.27
C LEU A 32 2.12 1.04 -18.33
N TYR A 33 3.39 1.17 -17.92
CA TYR A 33 4.39 0.11 -17.99
C TYR A 33 4.81 -0.42 -16.61
N VAL A 34 4.22 0.11 -15.54
CA VAL A 34 4.61 -0.22 -14.17
C VAL A 34 3.60 -1.19 -13.56
N LYS A 35 4.13 -2.31 -13.06
CA LYS A 35 3.38 -3.28 -12.27
C LYS A 35 3.70 -3.11 -10.79
N GLN A 36 2.68 -3.12 -9.94
CA GLN A 36 2.82 -3.04 -8.49
C GLN A 36 2.52 -4.39 -7.86
N SER A 37 3.33 -4.78 -6.87
CA SER A 37 2.99 -5.88 -5.96
C SER A 37 3.24 -5.46 -4.51
N ALA A 38 2.49 -6.06 -3.58
CA ALA A 38 2.63 -5.78 -2.15
C ALA A 38 2.62 -7.07 -1.33
N THR A 39 3.54 -7.17 -0.39
CA THR A 39 3.53 -8.19 0.67
C THR A 39 3.18 -7.50 1.98
N TYR A 40 2.13 -7.98 2.64
CA TYR A 40 1.64 -7.48 3.91
C TYR A 40 1.74 -8.60 4.94
N GLU A 41 2.63 -8.46 5.91
CA GLU A 41 2.86 -9.45 6.95
C GLU A 41 2.55 -8.86 8.32
N VAL A 42 1.71 -9.53 9.08
CA VAL A 42 1.33 -9.13 10.44
C VAL A 42 1.83 -10.19 11.40
N SER A 43 2.45 -9.74 12.48
CA SER A 43 2.90 -10.58 13.58
C SER A 43 2.42 -10.01 14.90
N ASN A 44 1.94 -10.87 15.79
CA ASN A 44 1.65 -10.51 17.16
C ASN A 44 2.87 -10.81 18.05
N LYS A 45 3.41 -9.77 18.69
CA LYS A 45 4.45 -9.92 19.72
C LYS A 45 3.97 -9.26 21.00
N GLU A 46 3.76 -10.06 22.05
CA GLU A 46 3.42 -9.54 23.39
C GLU A 46 2.20 -8.58 23.37
N ASP A 47 1.12 -8.98 22.70
CA ASP A 47 -0.10 -8.18 22.48
C ASP A 47 0.08 -6.88 21.68
N ASN A 48 1.22 -6.73 21.00
CA ASN A 48 1.47 -5.66 20.05
C ASN A 48 1.55 -6.21 18.63
N LEU A 49 0.56 -5.85 17.82
CA LEU A 49 0.56 -6.15 16.40
C LEU A 49 1.60 -5.27 15.70
N THR A 50 2.54 -5.93 15.02
CA THR A 50 3.54 -5.28 14.16
C THR A 50 3.33 -5.75 12.74
N THR A 51 3.29 -4.78 11.83
CA THR A 51 3.14 -5.02 10.40
C THR A 51 4.44 -4.75 9.68
N LYS A 52 4.79 -5.61 8.72
CA LYS A 52 5.79 -5.39 7.69
C LYS A 52 5.09 -5.29 6.34
N LEU A 53 5.12 -4.11 5.76
CA LEU A 53 4.65 -3.85 4.41
C LEU A 53 5.86 -3.73 3.48
N LYS A 54 5.89 -4.52 2.42
CA LYS A 54 6.85 -4.38 1.32
C LYS A 54 6.09 -4.14 0.03
N VAL A 55 6.44 -3.10 -0.72
CA VAL A 55 5.81 -2.78 -2.01
C VAL A 55 6.89 -2.71 -3.08
N SER A 56 6.64 -3.38 -4.20
CA SER A 56 7.54 -3.42 -5.35
C SER A 56 6.88 -2.83 -6.58
N TYR A 57 7.68 -2.08 -7.33
CA TYR A 57 7.31 -1.48 -8.61
C TYR A 57 8.28 -1.97 -9.66
N GLN A 58 7.75 -2.54 -10.74
CA GLN A 58 8.54 -3.00 -11.88
C GLN A 58 8.12 -2.25 -13.12
N ASN A 59 9.03 -1.48 -13.71
CA ASN A 59 8.82 -0.83 -15.01
C ASN A 59 9.28 -1.77 -16.13
N THR A 60 8.34 -2.40 -16.82
CA THR A 60 8.64 -3.35 -17.91
C THR A 60 8.86 -2.68 -19.26
N GLY A 61 8.58 -1.37 -19.35
CA GLY A 61 8.65 -0.60 -20.59
C GLY A 61 10.07 -0.22 -20.96
N ASP A 62 10.32 -0.10 -22.26
CA ASP A 62 11.55 0.49 -22.80
C ASP A 62 11.55 2.01 -22.62
N PHE A 63 12.74 2.61 -22.58
CA PHE A 63 12.86 4.06 -22.53
C PHE A 63 12.18 4.69 -23.74
N ASN A 64 11.33 5.67 -23.49
CA ASN A 64 10.64 6.44 -24.51
C ASN A 64 10.56 7.90 -24.05
N SER A 65 11.14 8.81 -24.82
CA SER A 65 11.22 10.24 -24.48
C SER A 65 9.87 10.96 -24.43
N VAL A 66 8.77 10.30 -24.78
CA VAL A 66 7.40 10.82 -24.68
C VAL A 66 6.62 10.13 -23.57
N LEU A 67 6.71 8.80 -23.49
CA LEU A 67 5.83 7.99 -22.64
C LEU A 67 6.51 7.34 -21.42
N ASN A 68 7.83 7.15 -21.43
CA ASN A 68 8.53 6.39 -20.38
C ASN A 68 9.99 6.86 -20.23
N LYS A 69 10.19 8.02 -19.60
CA LYS A 69 11.51 8.52 -19.18
C LYS A 69 11.94 7.95 -17.83
N GLY A 70 10.99 7.42 -17.08
CA GLY A 70 11.17 6.91 -15.73
C GLY A 70 9.94 7.25 -14.91
N TYR A 71 9.45 6.27 -14.16
CA TYR A 71 8.28 6.44 -13.32
C TYR A 71 8.69 7.15 -12.03
N LYS A 72 8.01 8.24 -11.69
CA LYS A 72 8.14 8.92 -10.41
C LYS A 72 6.78 9.02 -9.76
N ASP A 73 6.66 8.45 -8.57
CA ASP A 73 5.39 8.34 -7.88
C ASP A 73 5.49 8.88 -6.47
N PHE A 74 4.50 9.67 -6.08
CA PHE A 74 4.25 10.01 -4.69
C PHE A 74 3.26 9.00 -4.13
N VAL A 75 3.75 8.17 -3.21
CA VAL A 75 2.98 7.09 -2.61
C VAL A 75 2.48 7.55 -1.24
N GLN A 76 1.20 7.32 -0.97
CA GLN A 76 0.60 7.45 0.36
C GLN A 76 0.06 6.09 0.80
N ILE A 77 0.42 5.67 2.00
CA ILE A 77 0.00 4.42 2.63
C ILE A 77 -0.89 4.80 3.82
N PHE A 78 -2.18 4.57 3.67
CA PHE A 78 -3.17 4.80 4.74
C PHE A 78 -3.33 3.53 5.55
N VAL A 79 -3.21 3.68 6.86
CA VAL A 79 -3.29 2.59 7.86
C VAL A 79 -4.17 3.04 9.03
N PRO A 80 -4.56 2.14 9.97
CA PRO A 80 -5.38 2.54 11.10
C PRO A 80 -4.78 3.72 11.89
N LYS A 81 -5.65 4.65 12.30
CA LYS A 81 -5.24 5.83 13.07
C LYS A 81 -4.55 5.41 14.37
N GLY A 82 -3.38 5.97 14.63
CA GLY A 82 -2.54 5.63 15.78
C GLY A 82 -1.50 4.55 15.49
N ALA A 83 -1.40 4.06 14.25
CA ALA A 83 -0.23 3.29 13.83
C ALA A 83 1.04 4.15 13.93
N VAL A 84 2.16 3.54 14.32
CA VAL A 84 3.42 4.25 14.53
C VAL A 84 4.53 3.58 13.74
N ILE A 85 5.21 4.36 12.90
CA ILE A 85 6.35 3.86 12.11
C ILE A 85 7.49 3.41 13.04
N VAL A 86 8.04 2.23 12.77
CA VAL A 86 9.22 1.67 13.45
C VAL A 86 10.43 1.76 12.53
N LYS A 87 10.26 1.44 11.24
CA LYS A 87 11.34 1.45 10.26
C LYS A 87 10.80 1.77 8.87
N SER A 88 11.54 2.54 8.09
CA SER A 88 11.27 2.75 6.67
C SER A 88 12.55 2.64 5.84
N GLN A 89 12.44 2.07 4.64
CA GLN A 89 13.53 1.95 3.68
C GLN A 89 13.00 2.08 2.24
N GLY A 90 13.79 2.67 1.35
CA GLY A 90 13.52 2.73 -0.10
C GLY A 90 12.73 3.95 -0.59
N LEU A 91 11.94 4.61 0.27
CA LEU A 91 11.26 5.87 -0.07
C LEU A 91 12.19 7.07 0.13
N LYS A 92 12.15 8.01 -0.84
CA LYS A 92 12.73 9.35 -0.71
C LYS A 92 11.72 10.28 -0.03
N ASP A 93 12.21 11.30 0.68
CA ASP A 93 11.38 12.32 1.35
C ASP A 93 10.28 11.72 2.23
N PHE A 94 10.63 10.67 2.98
CA PHE A 94 9.67 9.91 3.76
C PHE A 94 9.09 10.72 4.93
N VAL A 95 7.76 10.64 5.09
CA VAL A 95 7.00 11.20 6.20
C VAL A 95 6.19 10.09 6.85
N GLY A 96 6.38 9.87 8.16
CA GLY A 96 5.83 8.74 8.89
C GLY A 96 4.72 9.07 9.90
N ASN A 97 4.23 10.30 9.90
CA ASN A 97 3.33 10.83 10.93
C ASN A 97 2.19 11.69 10.36
N GLY A 98 1.80 11.48 9.09
CA GLY A 98 0.67 12.16 8.50
C GLY A 98 -0.66 11.68 9.10
N GLU A 99 -1.69 12.53 9.04
CA GLU A 99 -3.05 12.17 9.39
C GLU A 99 -4.01 12.76 8.36
N GLU A 100 -4.80 11.90 7.71
CA GLU A 100 -5.82 12.29 6.73
C GLU A 100 -6.99 11.31 6.81
N PHE A 101 -8.22 11.80 6.61
CA PHE A 101 -9.43 10.97 6.55
C PHE A 101 -9.59 9.97 7.73
N GLY A 102 -9.16 10.39 8.93
CA GLY A 102 -9.22 9.53 10.13
C GLY A 102 -8.28 8.33 10.07
N LYS A 103 -7.19 8.41 9.31
CA LYS A 103 -6.15 7.38 9.17
C LYS A 103 -4.77 7.99 9.45
N THR A 104 -3.85 7.14 9.92
CA THR A 104 -2.43 7.50 9.87
C THR A 104 -1.95 7.32 8.43
N VAL A 105 -1.13 8.25 7.95
CA VAL A 105 -0.58 8.25 6.58
C VAL A 105 0.94 8.22 6.63
N PHE A 106 1.53 7.23 5.98
CA PHE A 106 2.95 7.21 5.64
C PHE A 106 3.10 7.59 4.17
N SER A 107 4.05 8.46 3.84
CA SER A 107 4.22 8.91 2.46
C SER A 107 5.66 9.10 2.06
N GLY A 108 5.92 9.08 0.75
CA GLY A 108 7.23 9.38 0.19
C GLY A 108 7.25 9.23 -1.32
N LEU A 109 8.42 9.45 -1.91
CA LEU A 109 8.65 9.33 -3.34
C LEU A 109 9.39 8.02 -3.68
N ILE A 110 8.97 7.38 -4.76
CA ILE A 110 9.70 6.28 -5.39
C ILE A 110 9.97 6.61 -6.87
N GLU A 111 11.12 6.16 -7.35
CA GLU A 111 11.56 6.37 -8.73
C GLU A 111 11.98 5.03 -9.34
N VAL A 112 11.48 4.73 -10.54
CA VAL A 112 11.73 3.47 -11.27
C VAL A 112 12.10 3.80 -12.71
N ALA A 113 13.36 3.58 -13.07
CA ALA A 113 13.82 3.76 -14.44
C ALA A 113 13.22 2.67 -15.37
N PRO A 114 13.18 2.92 -16.69
CA PRO A 114 12.76 1.90 -17.66
C PRO A 114 13.56 0.59 -17.52
N LYS A 115 12.89 -0.56 -17.67
CA LYS A 115 13.46 -1.91 -17.49
C LYS A 115 14.07 -2.19 -16.10
N THR A 116 13.74 -1.41 -15.09
CA THR A 116 14.21 -1.62 -13.71
C THR A 116 13.05 -1.87 -12.75
N SER A 117 13.41 -2.26 -11.53
CA SER A 117 12.50 -2.36 -10.41
C SER A 117 13.01 -1.54 -9.23
N ALA A 118 12.09 -1.00 -8.43
CA ALA A 118 12.40 -0.45 -7.12
C ALA A 118 11.40 -1.01 -6.10
N GLU A 119 11.78 -0.95 -4.84
CA GLU A 119 10.94 -1.40 -3.73
C GLU A 119 11.11 -0.50 -2.52
N PHE A 120 10.10 -0.46 -1.67
CA PHE A 120 10.19 0.10 -0.34
C PHE A 120 9.64 -0.88 0.69
N SER A 121 10.09 -0.72 1.94
CA SER A 121 9.57 -1.47 3.07
C SER A 121 9.30 -0.55 4.26
N LEU A 122 8.18 -0.81 4.93
CA LEU A 122 7.76 -0.16 6.16
C LEU A 122 7.53 -1.23 7.23
N GLU A 123 8.07 -1.01 8.42
CA GLU A 123 7.69 -1.73 9.62
C GLU A 123 7.00 -0.73 10.57
N TYR A 124 5.83 -1.08 11.09
CA TYR A 124 5.06 -0.21 11.98
C TYR A 124 4.21 -0.99 12.97
N THR A 125 3.92 -0.39 14.13
CA THR A 125 2.98 -0.95 15.10
C THR A 125 1.56 -0.53 14.76
N LEU A 126 0.60 -1.42 15.00
CA LEU A 126 -0.82 -1.15 14.86
C LEU A 126 -1.42 -0.72 16.21
N PRO A 127 -2.42 0.17 16.22
CA PRO A 127 -3.16 0.52 17.42
C PRO A 127 -4.01 -0.67 17.89
N LYS A 128 -4.36 -0.72 19.19
CA LYS A 128 -5.24 -1.77 19.74
C LYS A 128 -6.59 -1.86 19.04
N SER A 129 -7.07 -0.77 18.45
CA SER A 129 -8.31 -0.73 17.68
C SER A 129 -8.24 -1.50 16.36
N ALA A 130 -7.06 -1.87 15.89
CA ALA A 130 -6.88 -2.73 14.72
C ALA A 130 -7.13 -4.22 15.05
N SER A 131 -6.95 -4.62 16.31
CA SER A 131 -7.40 -5.92 16.81
C SER A 131 -8.90 -5.87 17.07
N THR A 132 -9.67 -6.80 16.51
CA THR A 132 -11.09 -6.94 16.82
C THR A 132 -11.33 -8.10 17.78
N THR A 133 -12.38 -8.03 18.60
CA THR A 133 -12.76 -9.09 19.55
C THR A 133 -13.14 -10.39 18.85
N ASP A 134 -13.53 -10.32 17.58
CA ASP A 134 -14.09 -11.43 16.80
C ASP A 134 -13.06 -12.03 15.83
N GLY A 135 -11.76 -11.80 16.06
CA GLY A 135 -10.67 -12.25 15.19
C GLY A 135 -9.98 -11.11 14.44
N TYR A 136 -9.00 -11.46 13.60
CA TYR A 136 -8.24 -10.46 12.85
C TYR A 136 -8.95 -10.12 11.55
N LYS A 137 -9.26 -8.84 11.32
CA LYS A 137 -9.89 -8.35 10.09
C LYS A 137 -9.00 -7.31 9.44
N LEU A 138 -8.72 -7.52 8.16
CA LEU A 138 -7.98 -6.59 7.32
C LEU A 138 -8.82 -6.18 6.13
N LEU A 139 -9.04 -4.88 5.95
CA LEU A 139 -9.52 -4.33 4.69
C LEU A 139 -8.36 -3.81 3.85
N ILE A 140 -8.15 -4.41 2.68
CA ILE A 140 -7.30 -3.85 1.63
C ILE A 140 -8.19 -3.11 0.62
N GLN A 141 -8.13 -1.79 0.64
CA GLN A 141 -8.87 -0.95 -0.30
C GLN A 141 -8.11 -0.82 -1.62
N LYS A 142 -8.82 -0.97 -2.73
CA LYS A 142 -8.25 -0.84 -4.07
C LYS A 142 -8.18 0.63 -4.47
N GLN A 143 -7.05 1.01 -5.09
CA GLN A 143 -6.96 2.28 -5.80
C GLN A 143 -7.79 2.24 -7.11
N PRO A 144 -8.69 3.22 -7.34
CA PRO A 144 -9.34 3.37 -8.64
C PRO A 144 -8.32 3.64 -9.76
N GLY A 145 -8.52 3.03 -10.93
CA GLY A 145 -7.65 3.21 -12.09
C GLY A 145 -6.34 2.42 -12.09
N LEU A 146 -5.94 1.83 -10.97
CA LEU A 146 -4.82 0.88 -10.90
C LEU A 146 -5.32 -0.53 -11.23
N ASN A 147 -4.68 -1.19 -12.19
CA ASN A 147 -4.97 -2.58 -12.57
C ASN A 147 -3.81 -3.49 -12.13
N ASP A 148 -4.05 -4.80 -12.09
CA ASP A 148 -3.00 -5.83 -11.93
C ASP A 148 -2.07 -5.66 -10.71
N SER A 149 -2.64 -5.25 -9.57
CA SER A 149 -1.89 -5.18 -8.31
C SER A 149 -1.99 -6.49 -7.54
N SER A 150 -0.88 -7.22 -7.47
CA SER A 150 -0.80 -8.50 -6.74
C SER A 150 -0.49 -8.27 -5.26
N TYR A 151 -1.20 -8.97 -4.40
CA TYR A 151 -1.02 -8.92 -2.94
C TYR A 151 -0.70 -10.31 -2.40
N LYS A 152 0.24 -10.36 -1.47
CA LYS A 152 0.52 -11.49 -0.58
C LYS A 152 0.28 -11.05 0.85
N VAL A 153 -0.69 -11.64 1.52
CA VAL A 153 -1.01 -11.36 2.92
C VAL A 153 -0.57 -12.53 3.77
N ILE A 154 0.17 -12.27 4.85
CA ILE A 154 0.69 -13.26 5.78
C ILE A 154 0.26 -12.85 7.18
N ILE A 155 -0.56 -13.68 7.84
CA ILE A 155 -1.05 -13.43 9.20
C ILE A 155 -0.87 -14.72 9.98
N ASP A 156 -0.13 -14.65 11.10
CA ASP A 156 0.18 -15.79 11.98
C ASP A 156 0.67 -17.04 11.22
N GLY A 157 1.53 -16.83 10.21
CA GLY A 157 2.13 -17.89 9.40
C GLY A 157 1.24 -18.47 8.29
N LYS A 158 -0.04 -18.09 8.22
CA LYS A 158 -0.92 -18.42 7.09
C LYS A 158 -0.78 -17.37 6.00
N SER A 159 -0.73 -17.79 4.73
CA SER A 159 -0.60 -16.89 3.60
C SER A 159 -1.78 -16.97 2.62
N GLN A 160 -2.13 -15.83 2.03
CA GLN A 160 -3.06 -15.74 0.91
C GLN A 160 -2.48 -14.81 -0.17
N GLU A 161 -2.49 -15.27 -1.41
CA GLU A 161 -2.07 -14.50 -2.58
C GLU A 161 -3.25 -14.25 -3.51
N PHE A 162 -3.36 -13.05 -4.07
CA PHE A 162 -4.44 -12.67 -4.99
C PHE A 162 -4.10 -11.39 -5.77
N VAL A 163 -4.81 -11.18 -6.89
CA VAL A 163 -4.85 -9.88 -7.57
C VAL A 163 -6.01 -9.06 -6.99
N LEU A 164 -5.74 -7.80 -6.63
CA LEU A 164 -6.74 -6.91 -6.03
C LEU A 164 -7.58 -6.21 -7.11
N GLU A 165 -8.66 -6.88 -7.53
CA GLU A 165 -9.60 -6.35 -8.55
C GLU A 165 -10.65 -5.39 -7.97
N LYS A 166 -10.97 -5.55 -6.68
CA LYS A 166 -11.86 -4.71 -5.87
C LYS A 166 -11.39 -4.70 -4.43
N ASP A 167 -11.94 -3.82 -3.61
CA ASP A 167 -11.70 -3.83 -2.17
C ASP A 167 -11.93 -5.24 -1.61
N LYS A 168 -11.03 -5.68 -0.74
CA LYS A 168 -11.05 -7.03 -0.21
C LYS A 168 -10.89 -7.00 1.30
N GLU A 169 -11.90 -7.52 1.98
CA GLU A 169 -11.82 -7.85 3.40
C GLU A 169 -11.28 -9.27 3.54
N ILE A 170 -10.35 -9.45 4.47
CA ILE A 170 -9.73 -10.72 4.81
C ILE A 170 -9.95 -10.95 6.29
N ILE A 171 -10.46 -12.13 6.62
CA ILE A 171 -10.81 -12.54 7.98
C ILE A 171 -9.98 -13.77 8.31
N PHE A 172 -9.27 -13.71 9.44
CA PHE A 172 -8.46 -14.79 9.99
C PHE A 172 -8.92 -15.19 11.38
#